data_AF-A0A443IXU4-F1
#
_entry.id   AF-A0A443IXU4-F1
#
_cell.length_a   1.000
_cell.length_b   1.000
_cell.length_c   1.000
_cell.angle_alpha   90.00
_cell.angle_beta   90.00
_cell.angle_gamma   90.00
#
_symmetry.space_group_name_H-M   'P 1'
#
loop_
_entity.id
_entity.type
_entity.pdbx_description
1 polymer ?
#
loop_
_entity_poly.entity_id
_entity_poly.type
_entity_poly.pdbx_seq_one_letter_code
_entity_poly.pdbx_strand_id
1 'polypeptide(L)'
;MCALSKNAKEEIANALNDKNSAMFVADGKLFSLEAHDTPSIDENPNNLAQEIEEYPELKESLQRYLNNPDMKRYTAKELKELRHNQRR
;
A
#
# COMPACT_ATOMS: atom_id res chain seq x y z
N MET A 1 22.55 -8.88 17.24
CA MET A 1 21.78 -9.22 16.02
C MET A 1 21.86 -10.72 15.84
N CYS A 2 20.74 -11.44 15.92
CA CYS A 2 20.72 -12.89 15.74
C CYS A 2 20.84 -13.21 14.24
N ALA A 3 21.75 -14.10 13.86
CA ALA A 3 21.91 -14.49 12.46
C ALA A 3 20.71 -15.34 12.03
N LEU A 4 20.07 -14.97 10.92
CA LEU A 4 18.98 -15.76 10.33
C LEU A 4 19.44 -17.20 10.03
N SER A 5 18.56 -18.17 10.28
CA SER A 5 18.80 -19.57 9.94
C SER A 5 19.02 -19.73 8.43
N LYS A 6 19.80 -20.74 8.02
CA LYS A 6 20.06 -21.01 6.59
C LYS A 6 18.76 -21.17 5.81
N ASN A 7 17.79 -21.87 6.40
CA ASN A 7 16.46 -22.09 5.81
C ASN A 7 15.69 -20.77 5.63
N ALA A 8 15.72 -19.87 6.61
CA ALA A 8 15.06 -18.56 6.48
C ALA A 8 15.66 -17.72 5.36
N LYS A 9 16.98 -17.78 5.16
CA LYS A 9 17.65 -17.05 4.05
C LYS A 9 17.25 -17.60 2.69
N GLU A 10 17.13 -18.91 2.56
CA GLU A 10 16.73 -19.58 1.33
C GLU A 10 15.27 -19.30 0.97
N GLU A 11 14.36 -19.33 1.94
CA GLU A 11 12.96 -18.95 1.74
C GLU A 11 12.79 -17.48 1.34
N ILE A 12 13.57 -16.56 1.93
CA ILE A 12 13.58 -15.15 1.53
C ILE A 12 14.12 -14.98 0.10
N ALA A 13 15.22 -15.66 -0.25
CA ALA A 13 15.78 -15.61 -1.60
C ALA A 13 14.80 -16.18 -2.64
N ASN A 14 14.07 -17.25 -2.28
CA ASN A 14 13.02 -17.83 -3.11
C ASN A 14 11.86 -16.86 -3.32
N ALA A 15 11.45 -16.11 -2.29
CA ALA A 15 10.42 -15.09 -2.42
C ALA A 15 10.81 -13.91 -3.33
N LEU A 16 12.10 -13.56 -3.36
CA LEU A 16 12.62 -12.47 -4.19
C LEU A 16 12.88 -12.89 -5.65
N ASN A 17 13.08 -14.19 -5.92
CA ASN A 17 13.37 -14.75 -7.23
C ASN A 17 12.14 -15.43 -7.87
N ASP A 18 10.98 -14.76 -7.94
CA ASP A 18 9.78 -15.19 -8.70
C ASP A 18 8.75 -16.09 -7.99
N LYS A 19 8.90 -16.40 -6.69
CA LYS A 19 7.82 -17.02 -5.91
C LYS A 19 7.18 -15.95 -5.04
N ASN A 20 6.14 -15.29 -5.55
CA ASN A 20 5.39 -14.17 -4.93
C ASN A 20 4.99 -14.33 -3.44
N SER A 21 5.22 -15.49 -2.82
CA SER A 21 5.17 -15.66 -1.37
C SER A 21 6.18 -16.68 -0.85
N ALA A 22 6.64 -16.49 0.39
CA ALA A 22 7.38 -17.48 1.17
C ALA A 22 6.91 -17.51 2.62
N MET A 23 7.03 -18.67 3.27
CA MET A 23 6.67 -18.87 4.67
C MET A 23 7.81 -19.58 5.41
N PHE A 24 8.27 -19.03 6.52
CA PHE A 24 9.37 -19.61 7.30
C PHE A 24 9.23 -19.33 8.80
N VAL A 25 9.90 -20.14 9.62
CA VAL A 25 9.93 -19.98 11.07
C VAL A 25 11.27 -19.38 11.50
N ALA A 26 11.22 -18.32 12.30
CA ALA A 26 12.39 -17.74 12.97
C ALA A 26 12.04 -17.43 14.42
N ASP A 27 12.95 -17.76 15.35
CA ASP A 27 12.78 -17.56 16.80
C ASP A 27 11.43 -18.07 17.35
N GLY A 28 10.95 -19.21 16.84
CA GLY A 28 9.67 -19.82 17.24
C GLY A 28 8.42 -19.10 16.73
N LYS A 29 8.57 -18.12 15.85
CA LYS A 29 7.47 -17.39 15.21
C LYS A 29 7.40 -17.70 13.72
N LEU A 30 6.18 -17.88 13.22
CA LEU A 30 5.92 -18.08 11.78
C LEU A 30 5.83 -16.72 11.09
N PHE A 31 6.59 -16.56 10.01
CA PHE A 31 6.60 -15.37 9.17
C PHE A 31 6.10 -15.73 7.77
N SER A 32 5.21 -14.92 7.23
CA SER A 32 4.76 -14.95 5.83
C SER A 32 5.24 -13.69 5.13
N LEU A 33 5.91 -13.85 4.00
CA LEU A 33 6.36 -12.77 3.13
C LEU A 33 5.59 -12.89 1.81
N GLU A 34 4.94 -11.82 1.37
CA GLU A 34 4.30 -11.73 0.06
C GLU A 34 5.01 -10.64 -0.73
N ALA A 35 5.63 -11.03 -1.84
CA ALA A 35 6.21 -10.10 -2.80
C ALA A 35 5.13 -9.83 -3.86
N HIS A 36 4.53 -8.65 -3.79
CA HIS A 36 3.71 -8.17 -4.89
C HIS A 36 4.64 -7.51 -5.90
N ASP A 37 4.63 -8.02 -7.14
CA ASP A 37 4.98 -7.21 -8.30
C ASP A 37 3.93 -6.11 -8.39
N THR A 38 4.09 -5.05 -7.59
CA THR A 38 3.51 -3.79 -7.98
C THR A 38 4.26 -3.44 -9.25
N PRO A 39 3.63 -3.37 -10.44
CA PRO A 39 4.21 -2.52 -11.47
C PRO A 39 4.48 -1.22 -10.73
N SER A 40 5.72 -0.73 -10.76
CA SER A 40 5.96 0.64 -10.38
C SER A 40 4.97 1.41 -11.23
N ILE A 41 3.85 1.81 -10.64
CA ILE A 41 3.09 2.92 -11.16
C ILE A 41 4.09 4.03 -10.91
N ASP A 42 4.98 4.22 -11.89
CA ASP A 42 5.54 5.52 -12.16
C ASP A 42 4.28 6.35 -12.28
N GLU A 43 3.89 6.99 -11.16
CA GLU A 43 2.85 8.00 -11.10
C GLU A 43 3.43 9.17 -11.88
N ASN A 44 3.55 8.98 -13.19
CA ASN A 44 3.94 10.01 -14.11
C ASN A 44 2.77 10.97 -14.06
N PRO A 45 2.95 12.20 -13.54
CA PRO A 45 1.83 13.11 -13.29
C PRO A 45 1.04 13.42 -14.57
N ASN A 46 1.64 13.19 -15.74
CA ASN A 46 0.99 13.29 -17.05
C ASN A 46 -0.13 12.26 -17.26
N ASN A 47 -0.05 11.06 -16.66
CA ASN A 47 -1.05 10.00 -16.84
C ASN A 47 -2.35 10.31 -16.08
N LEU A 48 -2.25 10.94 -14.90
CA LEU A 48 -3.43 11.28 -14.08
C LEU A 48 -4.30 12.35 -14.76
N ALA A 49 -3.69 13.35 -15.40
CA ALA A 49 -4.44 14.38 -16.12
C ALA A 49 -5.22 13.76 -17.30
N GLN A 50 -4.60 12.84 -18.04
CA GLN A 50 -5.25 12.11 -19.12
C GLN A 50 -6.38 11.22 -18.61
N GLU A 51 -6.16 10.47 -17.52
CA GLU A 51 -7.18 9.61 -16.90
C GLU A 51 -8.40 10.43 -16.45
N ILE A 52 -8.21 11.61 -15.87
CA ILE A 52 -9.30 12.51 -15.49
C ILE A 52 -10.08 13.02 -16.72
N GLU A 53 -9.42 13.23 -17.86
CA GLU A 53 -10.10 13.62 -19.10
C GLU A 53 -10.85 12.46 -19.75
N GLU A 54 -10.28 11.25 -19.69
CA GLU A 54 -10.88 10.03 -20.24
C GLU A 54 -12.13 9.59 -19.47
N TYR A 55 -12.19 9.83 -18.16
CA TYR A 55 -13.31 9.43 -17.30
C TYR A 55 -14.13 10.63 -16.80
N PRO A 56 -15.25 10.96 -17.46
CA PRO A 56 -16.07 12.12 -17.08
C PRO A 56 -16.69 11.99 -15.67
N GLU A 57 -17.00 10.77 -15.23
CA GLU A 57 -17.51 10.51 -13.88
C GLU A 57 -16.47 10.84 -12.80
N LEU A 58 -15.20 10.53 -13.05
CA LEU A 58 -14.08 10.85 -12.16
C LEU A 58 -13.90 12.36 -12.07
N LYS A 59 -13.90 13.05 -13.22
CA LYS A 59 -13.83 14.51 -13.28
C LYS A 59 -14.95 15.17 -12.51
N GLU A 60 -16.19 14.70 -12.66
CA GLU A 60 -17.34 15.25 -11.93
C GLU A 60 -17.22 15.03 -10.42
N SER A 61 -16.81 13.83 -9.99
CA SER A 61 -16.58 13.51 -8.58
C SER A 61 -15.51 14.41 -7.95
N LEU A 62 -14.38 14.59 -8.62
CA LEU A 62 -13.31 15.48 -8.17
C LEU A 62 -13.77 16.95 -8.12
N GLN A 63 -14.53 17.39 -9.12
CA GLN A 63 -15.07 18.74 -9.15
C GLN A 63 -16.06 18.99 -8.01
N ARG A 64 -16.90 18.01 -7.66
CA ARG A 64 -17.80 18.08 -6.49
C ARG A 64 -17.03 18.23 -5.18
N TYR A 65 -15.87 17.58 -5.05
CA TYR A 65 -15.00 17.73 -3.89
C TYR A 65 -14.37 19.13 -3.82
N LEU A 66 -13.95 19.69 -4.97
CA LEU A 66 -13.40 21.05 -5.04
C LEU A 66 -14.45 22.14 -4.77
N ASN A 67 -15.67 21.93 -5.27
CA ASN A 67 -16.77 22.89 -5.16
C ASN A 67 -17.46 22.90 -3.79
N ASN A 68 -17.15 21.94 -2.90
CA ASN A 68 -17.70 21.88 -1.55
C ASN A 68 -16.64 22.29 -0.51
N PRO A 69 -16.51 23.60 -0.20
CA PRO A 69 -15.58 24.08 0.82
C PRO A 69 -15.91 23.55 2.23
N ASP A 70 -17.16 23.16 2.48
CA ASP A 70 -17.64 22.63 3.76
C ASP A 70 -17.31 21.15 3.96
N MET A 71 -16.81 20.46 2.93
CA MET A 71 -16.45 19.05 3.04
C MET A 71 -15.22 18.90 3.93
N LYS A 72 -15.39 18.29 5.10
CA LYS A 72 -14.28 18.05 6.05
C LYS A 72 -13.19 17.23 5.37
N ARG A 73 -12.04 17.85 5.18
CA ARG A 73 -10.83 17.21 4.65
C ARG A 73 -10.07 16.62 5.82
N TYR A 74 -10.03 15.29 5.90
CA TYR A 74 -9.21 14.62 6.89
C TYR A 74 -7.85 14.28 6.30
N THR A 75 -6.80 14.73 6.96
CA THR A 75 -5.44 14.27 6.69
C THR A 75 -5.29 12.82 7.14
N ALA A 76 -4.33 12.11 6.54
CA ALA A 76 -4.01 10.74 6.93
C ALA A 76 -3.70 10.60 8.44
N LYS A 77 -3.12 11.66 9.04
CA LYS A 77 -2.85 11.73 10.47
C LYS A 77 -4.13 11.78 11.31
N GLU A 78 -5.09 12.62 10.94
CA GLU A 78 -6.38 12.72 11.63
C GLU A 78 -7.19 11.42 11.53
N LEU A 79 -7.17 10.75 10.38
CA LEU A 79 -7.81 9.43 10.22
C LEU A 79 -7.15 8.37 11.11
N LYS A 80 -5.82 8.41 11.25
CA LYS A 80 -5.07 7.51 12.13
C LYS A 80 -5.41 7.76 13.61
N GLU A 81 -5.52 9.02 14.00
CA GLU A 81 -5.89 9.42 15.37
C GLU A 81 -7.35 9.05 15.69
N LEU A 82 -8.29 9.28 14.77
CA LEU A 82 -9.69 8.84 14.91
C LEU A 82 -9.80 7.32 15.11
N ARG A 83 -9.10 6.53 14.29
CA ARG A 83 -9.06 5.07 14.43
C ARG A 83 -8.50 4.64 15.78
N HIS A 84 -7.47 5.34 16.27
CA HIS A 84 -6.88 5.04 17.56
C HIS A 84 -7.84 5.39 18.72
N ASN A 85 -8.56 6.51 18.63
CA ASN A 85 -9.54 6.93 19.64
C ASN A 85 -10.76 5.99 19.72
N GLN A 86 -11.18 5.39 18.60
CA GLN A 86 -12.29 4.42 18.60
C GLN A 86 -11.94 3.05 19.21
N ARG A 87 -10.65 2.76 19.39
CA ARG A 87 -10.16 1.49 19.95
C ARG A 87 -9.87 1.58 21.46
N ARG A 88 -10.10 2.73 22.06
CA ARG A 88 -10.03 2.96 23.51
C ARG A 88 -11.43 2.93 24.10
#